data_AF-A0A8H3UE55-F1
#
_entry.id   AF-A0A8H3UE55-F1
#
_cell.length_a   1.000
_cell.length_b   1.000
_cell.length_c   1.000
_cell.angle_alpha   90.00
_cell.angle_beta   90.00
_cell.angle_gamma   90.00
#
_symmetry.space_group_name_H-M   'P 1'
#
loop_
_entity.id
_entity.type
_entity.pdbx_description
1 polymer ?
#
loop_
_entity_poly.entity_id
_entity_poly.type
_entity_poly.pdbx_seq_one_letter_code
_entity_poly.pdbx_strand_id
1 'polypeptide(L)'
;MEKSLKTFFSSPQFAVIGASSDPTKFGHKVFVWYLTHSLPVTPINPRAPSISVKSKTYATLTSPSQIPHPEETSLSIITPPKATLQILKEAREAGIPAVWLQPGTYDDEVLREAKVFEQGGGVAQLNNDMRTYHTKNLDPNIKASYNCKDSLLNIVRTEELQPL
;
A
#
# COMPACT_ATOMS: atom_id res chain seq x y z
N MET A 1 -7.99 -10.12 -10.07
CA MET A 1 -7.07 -8.96 -10.03
C MET A 1 -7.82 -7.63 -9.96
N GLU A 2 -8.74 -7.32 -10.88
CA GLU A 2 -9.54 -6.08 -10.83
C GLU A 2 -10.31 -5.87 -9.51
N LYS A 3 -10.94 -6.93 -9.00
CA LYS A 3 -11.67 -6.92 -7.72
C LYS A 3 -10.76 -6.49 -6.55
N SER A 4 -9.56 -7.06 -6.47
CA SER A 4 -8.64 -6.79 -5.37
C SER A 4 -8.12 -5.36 -5.36
N LEU A 5 -7.86 -4.78 -6.53
CA LEU A 5 -7.47 -3.36 -6.67
C LEU A 5 -8.58 -2.45 -6.17
N LYS A 6 -9.83 -2.72 -6.58
CA LYS A 6 -10.99 -1.96 -6.12
C LYS A 6 -11.16 -2.04 -4.61
N THR A 7 -11.06 -3.25 -4.04
CA THR A 7 -11.20 -3.40 -2.60
C THR A 7 -10.11 -2.65 -1.86
N PHE A 8 -8.85 -2.74 -2.30
CA PHE A 8 -7.76 -1.97 -1.71
C PHE A 8 -8.03 -0.45 -1.71
N PHE A 9 -8.44 0.11 -2.85
CA PHE A 9 -8.71 1.55 -2.94
C PHE A 9 -10.10 1.98 -2.44
N SER A 10 -10.95 1.04 -2.04
CA SER A 10 -12.26 1.35 -1.42
C SER A 10 -12.14 1.74 0.05
N SER A 11 -11.00 1.43 0.70
CA SER A 11 -10.72 1.86 2.07
C SER A 11 -10.57 3.39 2.14
N PRO A 12 -11.20 4.06 3.12
CA PRO A 12 -11.01 5.49 3.33
C PRO A 12 -9.62 5.83 3.91
N GLN A 13 -8.94 4.86 4.53
CA GLN A 13 -7.65 5.04 5.18
C GLN A 13 -6.61 4.06 4.64
N PHE A 14 -5.35 4.46 4.69
CA PHE A 14 -4.22 3.65 4.26
C PHE A 14 -3.13 3.64 5.32
N ALA A 15 -2.30 2.61 5.31
CA ALA A 15 -1.06 2.62 6.06
C ALA A 15 0.10 2.08 5.22
N VAL A 16 1.29 2.63 5.46
CA VAL A 16 2.52 2.26 4.74
C VAL A 16 3.45 1.55 5.71
N ILE A 17 3.57 0.24 5.55
CA ILE A 17 4.49 -0.59 6.32
C ILE A 17 5.88 -0.54 5.68
N GLY A 18 6.88 -0.17 6.48
CA GLY A 18 8.23 0.09 5.98
C GLY A 18 8.44 1.54 5.54
N ALA A 19 7.59 2.47 5.99
CA ALA A 19 7.80 3.90 5.80
C ALA A 19 9.14 4.36 6.38
N SER A 20 9.79 5.33 5.74
CA SER A 20 11.11 5.82 6.14
C SER A 20 11.27 7.32 5.88
N SER A 21 12.08 7.99 6.70
CA SER A 21 12.51 9.38 6.45
C SER A 21 13.59 9.48 5.38
N ASP A 22 14.23 8.35 5.01
CA ASP A 22 15.31 8.28 4.04
C ASP A 22 14.77 8.32 2.59
N PRO A 23 15.01 9.40 1.82
CA PRO A 23 14.46 9.56 0.46
C PRO A 23 14.95 8.52 -0.55
N THR A 24 16.05 7.84 -0.26
CA THR A 24 16.57 6.78 -1.12
C THR A 24 15.74 5.50 -1.02
N LYS A 25 15.05 5.29 0.10
CA LYS A 25 14.27 4.08 0.36
C LYS A 25 12.91 4.12 -0.31
N PHE A 26 12.48 2.97 -0.83
CA PHE A 26 11.21 2.86 -1.53
C PHE A 26 10.00 3.19 -0.64
N GLY A 27 10.03 2.80 0.64
CA GLY A 27 8.99 3.14 1.61
C GLY A 27 8.81 4.65 1.83
N HIS A 28 9.86 5.46 1.66
CA HIS A 28 9.72 6.92 1.66
C HIS A 28 8.94 7.40 0.44
N LYS A 29 9.31 6.91 -0.76
CA LYS A 29 8.67 7.31 -2.02
C LYS A 29 7.17 6.96 -2.02
N VAL A 30 6.81 5.77 -1.57
CA VAL A 30 5.40 5.34 -1.44
C VAL A 30 4.66 6.20 -0.42
N PHE A 31 5.24 6.47 0.75
CA PHE A 31 4.61 7.31 1.76
C PHE A 31 4.39 8.75 1.27
N VAL A 32 5.40 9.36 0.62
CA VAL A 32 5.28 10.67 -0.03
C VAL A 32 4.19 10.68 -1.10
N TRP A 33 4.05 9.59 -1.86
CA TRP A 33 3.01 9.47 -2.87
C TRP A 33 1.62 9.59 -2.26
N TYR A 34 1.29 8.83 -1.21
CA TYR A 34 0.00 8.94 -0.50
C TYR A 34 -0.25 10.37 0.02
N LEU A 35 0.76 10.99 0.62
CA LEU A 35 0.67 12.36 1.12
C LEU A 35 0.41 13.39 0.01
N THR A 36 1.03 13.21 -1.15
CA THR A 36 0.90 14.15 -2.29
C THR A 36 -0.49 14.06 -2.91
N HIS A 37 -1.11 12.89 -2.89
CA HIS A 37 -2.45 12.65 -3.44
C HIS A 37 -3.56 12.85 -2.40
N SER A 38 -3.24 13.46 -1.26
CA SER A 38 -4.18 13.75 -0.18
C SER A 38 -4.96 12.52 0.30
N LEU A 39 -4.33 11.34 0.27
CA LEU A 39 -4.90 10.11 0.80
C LEU A 39 -4.50 9.97 2.28
N PRO A 40 -5.45 9.76 3.21
CA PRO A 40 -5.14 9.55 4.63
C PRO A 40 -4.20 8.37 4.79
N VAL A 41 -3.01 8.63 5.34
CA VAL A 41 -1.95 7.61 5.43
C VAL A 41 -1.22 7.65 6.76
N THR A 42 -1.12 6.50 7.40
CA THR A 42 -0.36 6.29 8.64
C THR A 42 0.95 5.56 8.35
N PRO A 43 2.12 6.09 8.73
CA PRO A 43 3.38 5.36 8.57
C PRO A 43 3.52 4.30 9.67
N ILE A 44 3.98 3.10 9.30
CA ILE A 44 4.29 2.03 10.25
C ILE A 44 5.76 1.65 10.13
N ASN A 45 6.50 1.82 11.23
CA ASN A 45 7.91 1.49 11.33
C ASN A 45 8.31 1.24 12.80
N PRO A 46 8.48 -0.02 13.22
CA PRO A 46 8.86 -0.32 14.60
C PRO A 46 10.24 0.20 15.03
N ARG A 47 11.09 0.65 14.10
CA ARG A 47 12.45 1.12 14.37
C ARG A 47 12.56 2.65 14.43
N ALA A 48 11.54 3.38 13.99
CA ALA A 48 11.56 4.83 13.95
C ALA A 48 10.24 5.36 14.54
N PRO A 49 10.26 6.11 15.65
CA PRO A 49 9.04 6.61 16.30
C PRO A 49 8.33 7.69 15.47
N SER A 50 9.03 8.30 14.52
CA SER A 50 8.45 9.24 13.57
C SER A 50 9.13 9.15 12.20
N ILE A 51 8.38 9.50 11.16
CA ILE A 51 8.87 9.69 9.79
C ILE A 51 8.83 11.17 9.45
N SER A 52 9.92 11.69 8.91
CA SER A 52 10.01 13.07 8.43
C SER A 52 9.94 13.10 6.92
N VAL A 53 9.05 13.94 6.40
CA VAL A 53 8.88 14.21 4.97
C VAL A 53 8.81 15.72 4.79
N LYS A 54 9.76 16.28 4.03
CA LYS A 54 9.92 17.73 3.88
C LYS A 54 10.01 18.39 5.27
N SER A 55 9.15 19.35 5.58
CA SER A 55 9.10 20.06 6.87
C SER A 55 8.06 19.51 7.85
N LYS A 56 7.51 18.31 7.60
CA LYS A 56 6.48 17.67 8.44
C LYS A 56 6.99 16.37 9.04
N THR A 57 6.54 16.08 10.25
CA THR A 57 6.85 14.86 10.98
C THR A 57 5.56 14.12 11.31
N TYR A 58 5.57 12.81 11.08
CA TYR A 58 4.42 11.92 11.24
C TYR A 58 4.78 10.87 12.28
N ALA A 59 3.98 10.74 13.34
CA ALA A 59 4.15 9.68 14.33
C ALA A 59 3.94 8.31 13.67
N THR A 60 4.75 7.32 14.04
CA THR A 60 4.61 5.96 13.51
C THR A 60 3.86 5.06 14.48
N LEU A 61 3.18 4.06 13.91
CA LEU A 61 2.82 2.86 14.64
C LEU A 61 3.96 1.84 14.52
N THR A 62 4.00 0.89 15.44
CA THR A 62 4.99 -0.20 15.40
C THR A 62 4.47 -1.47 14.74
N SER A 63 3.14 -1.64 14.67
CA SER A 63 2.47 -2.84 14.15
C SER A 63 1.11 -2.50 13.54
N PRO A 64 0.62 -3.26 12.53
CA PRO A 64 -0.76 -3.21 12.05
C PRO A 64 -1.83 -3.32 13.15
N SER A 65 -1.55 -4.05 14.24
CA SER A 65 -2.49 -4.24 15.36
C SER A 65 -2.83 -2.94 16.11
N GLN A 66 -2.03 -1.88 15.94
CA GLN A 66 -2.25 -0.58 16.58
C GLN A 66 -3.07 0.39 15.73
N ILE A 67 -3.53 -0.04 14.55
CA ILE A 67 -4.36 0.79 13.68
C ILE A 67 -5.74 0.97 14.35
N PRO A 68 -6.23 2.21 14.55
CA PRO A 68 -7.50 2.45 15.26
C PRO A 68 -8.75 1.91 14.55
N HIS A 69 -8.76 1.90 13.21
CA HIS A 69 -9.89 1.47 12.37
C HIS A 69 -9.40 0.48 11.30
N PRO A 70 -8.97 -0.73 11.69
CA PRO A 70 -8.33 -1.67 10.78
C PRO A 70 -9.27 -2.13 9.66
N GLU A 71 -10.56 -2.31 9.92
CA GLU A 71 -11.59 -2.65 8.93
C GLU A 71 -11.76 -1.61 7.82
N GLU A 72 -11.35 -0.36 8.09
CA GLU A 72 -11.39 0.76 7.15
C GLU A 72 -10.01 1.08 6.55
N THR A 73 -8.97 0.31 6.87
CA THR A 73 -7.58 0.63 6.53
C THR A 73 -6.95 -0.41 5.62
N SER A 74 -6.48 0.00 4.44
CA SER A 74 -5.71 -0.86 3.52
C SER A 74 -4.19 -0.69 3.69
N LEU A 75 -3.41 -1.77 3.57
CA LEU A 75 -1.97 -1.75 3.85
C LEU A 75 -1.09 -1.82 2.60
N SER A 76 -0.22 -0.83 2.38
CA SER A 76 0.92 -0.95 1.48
C SER A 76 2.13 -1.51 2.21
N ILE A 77 2.65 -2.65 1.78
CA ILE A 77 3.74 -3.36 2.48
C ILE A 77 5.02 -3.28 1.64
N ILE A 78 6.10 -2.77 2.25
CA ILE A 78 7.43 -2.53 1.64
C ILE A 78 8.55 -3.14 2.51
N THR A 79 8.29 -4.31 3.09
CA THR A 79 9.25 -5.01 3.96
C THR A 79 9.80 -6.28 3.33
N PRO A 80 10.98 -6.78 3.75
CA PRO A 80 11.48 -8.08 3.28
C PRO A 80 10.51 -9.23 3.63
N PRO A 81 10.49 -10.34 2.86
CA PRO A 81 9.49 -11.41 2.99
C PRO A 81 9.26 -11.94 4.41
N LYS A 82 10.35 -12.19 5.16
CA LYS A 82 10.28 -12.65 6.55
C LYS A 82 9.46 -11.72 7.46
N ALA A 83 9.60 -10.41 7.28
CA ALA A 83 8.83 -9.42 8.04
C ALA A 83 7.40 -9.32 7.50
N THR A 84 7.24 -9.32 6.17
CA THR A 84 5.93 -9.28 5.50
C THR A 84 5.02 -10.39 5.98
N LEU A 85 5.53 -11.61 6.14
CA LEU A 85 4.75 -12.75 6.62
C LEU A 85 4.12 -12.49 8.00
N GLN A 86 4.88 -11.90 8.93
CA GLN A 86 4.36 -11.57 10.26
C GLN A 86 3.34 -10.42 10.19
N ILE A 87 3.63 -9.41 9.37
CA ILE A 87 2.71 -8.30 9.12
C ILE A 87 1.37 -8.79 8.56
N LEU A 88 1.38 -9.77 7.66
CA LEU A 88 0.14 -10.35 7.11
C LEU A 88 -0.68 -11.09 8.17
N LYS A 89 -0.02 -11.81 9.09
CA LYS A 89 -0.70 -12.48 10.21
C LYS A 89 -1.37 -11.46 11.13
N GLU A 90 -0.62 -10.43 11.54
CA GLU A 90 -1.12 -9.35 12.39
C GLU A 90 -2.26 -8.58 11.70
N ALA A 91 -2.11 -8.29 10.40
CA ALA A 91 -3.15 -7.60 9.63
C ALA A 91 -4.43 -8.41 9.55
N ARG A 92 -4.33 -9.73 9.35
CA ARG A 92 -5.51 -10.62 9.34
C ARG A 92 -6.20 -10.62 10.70
N GLU A 93 -5.43 -10.78 11.77
CA GLU A 93 -5.96 -10.78 13.14
C GLU A 93 -6.63 -9.45 13.50
N ALA A 94 -6.08 -8.34 13.01
CA ALA A 94 -6.66 -7.01 13.19
C ALA A 94 -7.93 -6.76 12.34
N GLY A 95 -8.24 -7.61 11.35
CA GLY A 95 -9.41 -7.42 10.48
C GLY A 95 -9.17 -6.46 9.31
N ILE A 96 -7.91 -6.27 8.90
CA ILE A 96 -7.54 -5.47 7.73
C ILE A 96 -8.17 -6.08 6.46
N PRO A 97 -8.92 -5.31 5.65
CA PRO A 97 -9.68 -5.85 4.52
C PRO A 97 -8.80 -6.15 3.30
N ALA A 98 -7.71 -5.39 3.12
CA ALA A 98 -6.88 -5.53 1.93
C ALA A 98 -5.42 -5.12 2.15
N VAL A 99 -4.56 -5.81 1.41
CA VAL A 99 -3.11 -5.60 1.43
C VAL A 99 -2.56 -5.48 0.02
N TRP A 100 -1.52 -4.66 -0.11
CA TRP A 100 -0.74 -4.47 -1.32
C TRP A 100 0.72 -4.83 -1.07
N LEU A 101 1.19 -5.87 -1.76
CA LEU A 101 2.57 -6.32 -1.67
C LEU A 101 3.39 -5.67 -2.78
N GLN A 102 4.35 -4.82 -2.42
CA GLN A 102 5.28 -4.26 -3.39
C GLN A 102 6.26 -5.34 -3.91
N PRO A 103 6.88 -5.16 -5.09
CA PRO A 103 7.83 -6.12 -5.62
C PRO A 103 9.00 -6.36 -4.65
N GLY A 104 9.41 -7.62 -4.51
CA GLY A 104 10.49 -8.01 -3.60
C GLY A 104 10.09 -8.14 -2.13
N THR A 105 8.80 -7.97 -1.79
CA THR A 105 8.30 -8.12 -0.42
C THR A 105 7.72 -9.50 -0.11
N TYR A 106 7.73 -10.40 -1.08
CA TYR A 106 7.09 -11.71 -0.99
C TYR A 106 7.98 -12.83 -1.52
N ASP A 107 7.73 -14.02 -0.98
CA ASP A 107 8.16 -15.34 -1.44
C ASP A 107 6.92 -16.27 -1.43
N ASP A 108 7.10 -17.56 -1.69
CA ASP A 108 6.00 -18.52 -1.74
C ASP A 108 5.19 -18.61 -0.44
N GLU A 109 5.83 -18.40 0.71
CA GLU A 109 5.15 -18.44 2.00
C GLU A 109 4.28 -17.20 2.20
N VAL A 110 4.83 -16.02 1.89
CA VAL A 110 4.08 -14.75 1.90
C VAL A 110 2.89 -14.81 0.96
N LEU A 111 3.06 -15.34 -0.25
CA LEU A 111 1.98 -15.45 -1.23
C LEU A 111 0.87 -16.40 -0.76
N ARG A 112 1.24 -17.50 -0.08
CA ARG A 112 0.27 -18.43 0.51
C ARG A 112 -0.54 -17.76 1.61
N GLU A 113 0.13 -17.02 2.49
CA GLU A 113 -0.54 -16.27 3.56
C GLU A 113 -1.45 -15.18 3.01
N ALA A 114 -0.99 -14.47 1.98
CA ALA A 114 -1.75 -13.40 1.35
C ALA A 114 -3.08 -13.91 0.76
N LYS A 115 -3.13 -15.10 0.15
CA LYS A 115 -4.36 -15.66 -0.45
C LYS A 115 -5.60 -15.63 0.46
N VAL A 116 -5.43 -15.63 1.78
CA VAL A 116 -6.55 -15.49 2.73
C VAL A 116 -7.30 -14.16 2.52
N PHE A 117 -6.60 -13.07 2.23
CA PHE A 117 -7.20 -11.77 1.94
C PHE A 117 -7.92 -11.76 0.57
N GLU A 118 -7.61 -12.67 -0.36
CA GLU A 118 -8.35 -12.80 -1.65
C GLU A 118 -9.76 -13.35 -1.45
N GLN A 119 -9.94 -14.24 -0.45
CA GLN A 119 -11.25 -14.81 -0.12
C GLN A 119 -12.15 -13.81 0.63
N GLY A 120 -11.55 -12.86 1.37
CA GLY A 120 -12.25 -11.80 2.10
C GLY A 120 -12.47 -10.50 1.31
N GLY A 121 -11.74 -10.24 0.23
CA GLY A 121 -11.99 -9.05 -0.59
C GLY A 121 -10.81 -8.48 -1.38
N GLY A 122 -9.55 -8.60 -0.95
CA GLY A 122 -8.44 -8.14 -1.79
C GLY A 122 -7.03 -8.31 -1.26
N VAL A 123 -6.29 -9.28 -1.82
CA VAL A 123 -4.86 -9.06 -2.10
C VAL A 123 -4.74 -8.48 -3.49
N ALA A 124 -4.19 -7.28 -3.59
CA ALA A 124 -3.67 -6.79 -4.85
C ALA A 124 -2.18 -7.15 -4.93
N GLN A 125 -1.87 -8.14 -5.76
CA GLN A 125 -0.50 -8.50 -6.09
C GLN A 125 -0.09 -7.76 -7.37
N LEU A 126 1.11 -7.21 -7.39
CA LEU A 126 1.78 -6.84 -8.63
C LEU A 126 2.31 -8.11 -9.30
N ASN A 127 1.47 -8.73 -10.13
CA ASN A 127 1.99 -9.64 -11.15
C ASN A 127 2.62 -8.80 -12.27
N ASN A 128 3.72 -9.28 -12.81
CA ASN A 128 4.59 -8.63 -13.82
C ASN A 128 3.89 -8.23 -15.15
N ASP A 129 2.57 -8.40 -15.25
CA ASP A 129 1.74 -8.20 -16.44
C ASP A 129 0.70 -7.07 -16.33
N MET A 130 0.74 -6.24 -15.27
CA MET A 130 -0.01 -4.98 -15.26
C MET A 130 0.68 -3.90 -16.11
N ARG A 131 0.79 -4.13 -17.43
CA ARG A 131 1.32 -3.12 -18.37
C ARG A 131 0.37 -1.94 -18.60
N THR A 132 -0.92 -2.04 -18.25
CA THR A 132 -1.89 -0.92 -18.25
C THR A 132 -3.25 -1.47 -17.79
N TYR A 133 -3.63 -1.24 -16.53
CA TYR A 133 -5.05 -1.44 -16.15
C TYR A 133 -5.82 -0.18 -16.53
N HIS A 134 -6.72 -0.29 -17.52
CA HIS A 134 -7.71 0.74 -17.81
C HIS A 134 -8.83 0.66 -16.78
N THR A 135 -8.98 1.72 -16.00
CA THR A 135 -9.83 1.84 -14.81
C THR A 135 -11.30 2.06 -15.14
N LYS A 136 -11.93 1.16 -15.90
CA LYS A 136 -13.35 1.33 -16.27
C LYS A 136 -14.32 1.16 -15.10
N ASN A 137 -13.87 0.68 -13.93
CA ASN A 137 -14.75 0.37 -12.80
C ASN A 137 -14.18 0.72 -11.41
N LEU A 138 -13.05 1.42 -11.33
CA LEU A 138 -12.68 2.16 -10.10
C LEU A 138 -13.49 3.46 -10.11
N ASP A 139 -13.52 4.22 -9.01
CA ASP A 139 -13.86 5.65 -9.09
C ASP A 139 -13.17 6.19 -10.35
N PRO A 140 -13.89 6.80 -11.32
CA PRO A 140 -13.28 7.31 -12.54
C PRO A 140 -12.05 8.18 -12.22
N ASN A 141 -12.06 8.81 -11.04
CA ASN A 141 -10.99 9.58 -10.43
C ASN A 141 -9.87 8.80 -9.76
N ILE A 142 -9.66 7.51 -10.01
CA ILE A 142 -8.47 6.79 -9.53
C ILE A 142 -7.92 5.89 -10.64
N LYS A 143 -6.78 6.28 -11.19
CA LYS A 143 -5.98 5.55 -12.19
C LYS A 143 -4.68 5.03 -11.58
N ALA A 144 -4.64 3.75 -11.23
CA ALA A 144 -3.39 3.08 -10.84
C ALA A 144 -2.65 2.57 -12.08
N SER A 145 -1.45 3.10 -12.34
CA SER A 145 -0.53 2.62 -13.37
C SER A 145 0.84 2.34 -12.74
N TYR A 146 1.49 1.27 -13.16
CA TYR A 146 2.82 0.91 -12.67
C TYR A 146 3.82 1.10 -13.80
N ASN A 147 4.84 1.94 -13.60
CA ASN A 147 5.91 2.08 -14.57
C ASN A 147 7.11 1.21 -14.16
N CYS A 148 7.29 0.10 -14.86
CA CYS A 148 8.41 -0.82 -14.66
C CYS A 148 9.79 -0.15 -14.85
N LYS A 149 9.87 0.97 -15.59
CA LYS A 149 11.14 1.71 -15.76
C LYS A 149 11.54 2.52 -14.52
N ASP A 150 10.58 2.98 -13.73
CA ASP A 150 10.83 3.89 -12.59
C ASP A 150 10.66 3.21 -11.23
N SER A 151 10.25 1.94 -11.20
CA SER A 151 9.83 1.19 -9.99
C SER A 151 8.70 1.86 -9.20
N LEU A 152 8.15 2.98 -9.68
CA LEU A 152 7.14 3.78 -8.99
C LEU A 152 5.74 3.34 -9.42
N LEU A 153 4.88 3.21 -8.41
CA LEU A 153 3.44 3.07 -8.58
C LEU A 153 2.88 4.48 -8.82
N ASN A 154 2.44 4.76 -10.03
CA ASN A 154 1.74 5.98 -10.41
C ASN A 154 0.24 5.74 -10.26
N ILE A 155 -0.28 5.89 -9.04
CA ILE A 155 -1.73 6.06 -8.87
C ILE A 155 -2.01 7.56 -9.06
N VAL A 156 -2.98 7.91 -9.89
CA VAL A 156 -3.29 9.29 -10.31
C VAL A 156 -4.79 9.49 -10.18
N ARG A 157 -5.28 10.62 -9.64
CA ARG A 157 -6.72 10.93 -9.76
C ARG A 157 -7.04 11.51 -11.13
N THR A 158 -8.15 11.16 -11.80
CA THR A 158 -8.39 11.66 -13.18
C THR A 158 -8.42 13.17 -13.31
N GLU A 159 -8.70 13.90 -12.23
CA GLU A 159 -8.68 15.36 -12.21
C GLU A 159 -7.27 15.94 -12.49
N GLU A 160 -6.19 15.17 -12.29
CA GLU A 160 -4.80 15.60 -12.52
C GLU A 160 -4.25 15.26 -13.92
N LEU A 161 -5.01 14.57 -14.77
CA LEU A 161 -4.66 14.36 -16.17
C LEU A 161 -5.23 15.49 -17.03
N GLN A 162 -4.65 16.68 -16.93
CA GLN A 162 -4.82 17.69 -17.98
C GLN A 162 -4.10 17.19 -19.25
N PRO A 163 -4.71 17.28 -20.44
CA PRO A 163 -4.06 16.84 -21.67
C PRO A 163 -2.82 17.70 -21.94
N LEU A 164 -1.73 17.04 -22.35
CA LEU A 164 -0.59 17.69 -23.01
C LEU A 164 -1.03 18.40 -24.28
#